data_AF-A0A932DZV7-F1
#
_entry.id   AF-A0A932DZV7-F1
#
_cell.length_a   1.000
_cell.length_b   1.000
_cell.length_c   1.000
_cell.angle_alpha   90.00
_cell.angle_beta   90.00
_cell.angle_gamma   90.00
#
_symmetry.space_group_name_H-M   'P 1'
#
loop_
_entity.id
_entity.type
_entity.pdbx_description
1 polymer ?
#
loop_
_entity_poly.entity_id
_entity_poly.type
_entity_poly.pdbx_seq_one_letter_code
_entity_poly.pdbx_strand_id
1 'polypeptide(L)'
;MSRPTVLTAALAGLLAAASPAADAANVHLIIDASGSMAARMEGRSKMDIAKDVLVGLVNDLPADAQVAVSAYGHRRRDDCADIEALAPLGPKDAARIESRVRALRPVGMTPIAGALEAAGRDLAARAGQKNVVILVSDGVETCKGDPCAVAKRLRAAGAQVEVNVIGFDVKADERKQLECIAEGGGGKYYNAGSAKEFQLAAAEVKQQVVAQAPPAAPGGAGAFRDDFEGTKLGPAWKILKEDKNRWSIEGGKLLIVTQKGGIWKNADNLKNQFVLERELPADYVITTKLTVTLRSQNNWAALLIHLDKDHYLQLGYWGKPWGNNVFRRPFFAKEVAGEPNTLEFGPREVGGEGGTPKLDFMGPRTSPETIWLRLEKKGSTFTGSFSMDGTRWHKIGDHTMLRMGGARPGIMASNDQSDGAEVAAEFDFIDIQPAP
;
A
#
# COMPACT_ATOMS: atom_id res chain seq x y z
N MET A 1 -6.11 -71.42 -33.99
CA MET A 1 -7.05 -70.29 -34.20
C MET A 1 -7.04 -69.43 -32.95
N SER A 2 -6.14 -68.44 -32.91
CA SER A 2 -5.95 -67.55 -31.75
C SER A 2 -6.81 -66.30 -31.94
N ARG A 3 -7.69 -66.02 -30.97
CA ARG A 3 -8.47 -64.77 -30.91
C ARG A 3 -7.60 -63.66 -30.30
N PRO A 4 -7.52 -62.46 -30.90
CA PRO A 4 -6.83 -61.34 -30.28
C PRO A 4 -7.77 -60.64 -29.28
N THR A 5 -7.28 -60.42 -28.07
CA THR A 5 -7.91 -59.57 -27.05
C THR A 5 -7.60 -58.11 -27.39
N VAL A 6 -8.62 -57.33 -27.73
CA VAL A 6 -8.48 -55.88 -27.95
C VAL A 6 -8.62 -55.18 -26.59
N LEU A 7 -7.55 -54.54 -26.14
CA LEU A 7 -7.52 -53.72 -24.93
C LEU A 7 -7.96 -52.30 -25.28
N THR A 8 -9.18 -51.91 -24.91
CA THR A 8 -9.70 -50.55 -25.11
C THR A 8 -9.15 -49.64 -24.01
N ALA A 9 -8.16 -48.80 -24.32
CA ALA A 9 -7.69 -47.75 -23.42
C ALA A 9 -8.69 -46.60 -23.43
N ALA A 10 -9.44 -46.41 -22.32
CA ALA A 10 -10.29 -45.25 -22.12
C ALA A 10 -9.41 -44.03 -21.79
N LEU A 11 -9.26 -43.13 -22.76
CA LEU A 11 -8.59 -41.84 -22.56
C LEU A 11 -9.58 -40.89 -21.85
N ALA A 12 -9.49 -40.80 -20.53
CA ALA A 12 -10.20 -39.79 -19.76
C ALA A 12 -9.57 -38.42 -20.05
N GLY A 13 -10.16 -37.68 -20.99
CA GLY A 13 -9.78 -36.29 -21.28
C GLY A 13 -10.08 -35.42 -20.06
N LEU A 14 -9.05 -34.93 -19.40
CA LEU A 14 -9.15 -33.87 -18.39
C LEU A 14 -9.57 -32.59 -19.13
N LEU A 15 -10.85 -32.22 -19.08
CA LEU A 15 -11.25 -30.85 -19.39
C LEU A 15 -10.64 -29.95 -18.31
N ALA A 16 -9.54 -29.28 -18.65
CA ALA A 16 -9.07 -28.13 -17.88
C ALA A 16 -10.17 -27.06 -17.97
N ALA A 17 -10.99 -26.98 -16.92
CA ALA A 17 -11.83 -25.81 -16.72
C ALA A 17 -10.89 -24.60 -16.63
N ALA A 18 -10.95 -23.73 -17.63
CA ALA A 18 -10.27 -22.45 -17.57
C ALA A 18 -10.80 -21.72 -16.33
N SER A 19 -9.94 -21.50 -15.34
CA SER A 19 -10.24 -20.64 -14.20
C SER A 19 -10.75 -19.30 -14.73
N PRO A 20 -11.81 -18.72 -14.15
CA PRO A 20 -12.20 -17.36 -14.50
C PRO A 20 -10.98 -16.46 -14.26
N ALA A 21 -10.63 -15.65 -15.26
CA ALA A 21 -9.59 -14.63 -15.12
C ALA A 21 -9.93 -13.79 -13.88
N ALA A 22 -8.96 -13.59 -13.00
CA ALA A 22 -9.10 -12.71 -11.85
C ALA A 22 -9.67 -11.36 -12.33
N ASP A 23 -10.68 -10.83 -11.63
CA ASP A 23 -11.48 -9.70 -12.09
C ASP A 23 -10.65 -8.41 -12.01
N ALA A 24 -9.89 -8.14 -13.07
CA ALA A 24 -8.98 -7.00 -13.17
C ALA A 24 -9.76 -5.68 -13.19
N ALA A 25 -9.31 -4.70 -12.42
CA ALA A 25 -9.94 -3.38 -12.40
C ALA A 25 -9.85 -2.71 -13.78
N ASN A 26 -10.97 -2.19 -14.27
CA ASN A 26 -11.02 -1.34 -15.46
C ASN A 26 -10.77 0.12 -15.04
N VAL A 27 -9.75 0.75 -15.62
CA VAL A 27 -9.35 2.13 -15.30
C VAL A 27 -9.47 2.97 -16.55
N HIS A 28 -10.23 4.06 -16.49
CA HIS A 28 -10.32 5.06 -17.55
C HIS A 28 -9.70 6.37 -17.07
N LEU A 29 -8.55 6.72 -17.64
CA LEU A 29 -7.86 7.99 -17.37
C LEU A 29 -8.35 9.07 -18.35
N ILE A 30 -8.92 10.16 -17.82
CA ILE A 30 -9.36 11.33 -18.59
C ILE A 30 -8.40 12.48 -18.30
N ILE A 31 -7.74 12.97 -19.34
CA ILE A 31 -6.69 13.99 -19.25
C ILE A 31 -7.19 15.32 -19.81
N ASP A 32 -7.18 16.36 -18.97
CA ASP A 32 -7.32 17.73 -19.41
C ASP A 32 -6.09 18.18 -20.20
N ALA A 33 -6.32 18.52 -21.45
CA ALA A 33 -5.35 19.18 -22.31
C ALA A 33 -5.95 20.43 -22.98
N SER A 34 -6.81 21.12 -22.24
CA SER A 34 -7.33 22.43 -22.60
C SER A 34 -6.23 23.50 -22.61
N GLY A 35 -6.56 24.69 -23.10
CA GLY A 35 -5.62 25.80 -23.21
C GLY A 35 -5.05 26.28 -21.87
N SER A 36 -5.77 26.14 -20.75
CA SER A 36 -5.29 26.55 -19.41
C SER A 36 -4.08 25.75 -18.96
N MET A 37 -3.96 24.49 -19.40
CA MET A 37 -2.81 23.63 -19.13
C MET A 37 -1.50 24.11 -19.79
N ALA A 38 -1.54 25.15 -20.63
CA ALA A 38 -0.34 25.83 -21.14
C ALA A 38 0.30 26.77 -20.10
N ALA A 39 -0.44 27.15 -19.04
CA ALA A 39 0.04 28.02 -17.99
C ALA A 39 1.31 27.46 -17.33
N ARG A 40 2.17 28.35 -16.84
CA ARG A 40 3.43 27.97 -16.23
C ARG A 40 3.30 27.80 -14.73
N MET A 41 3.92 26.75 -14.22
CA MET A 41 4.09 26.46 -12.81
C MET A 41 5.49 25.87 -12.61
N GLU A 42 6.19 26.31 -11.56
CA GLU A 42 7.51 25.75 -11.19
C GLU A 42 8.52 25.70 -12.36
N GLY A 43 8.47 26.70 -13.24
CA GLY A 43 9.39 26.80 -14.38
C GLY A 43 9.09 25.87 -15.57
N ARG A 44 7.96 25.16 -15.59
CA ARG A 44 7.47 24.33 -16.71
C ARG A 44 6.00 24.63 -17.01
N SER A 45 5.44 24.09 -18.10
CA SER A 45 3.98 24.17 -18.30
C SER A 45 3.25 23.16 -17.39
N LYS A 46 2.01 23.46 -16.99
CA LYS A 46 1.16 22.52 -16.28
C LYS A 46 1.03 21.19 -17.03
N MET A 47 0.87 21.25 -18.36
CA MET A 47 0.83 20.08 -19.23
C MET A 47 2.10 19.22 -19.15
N ASP A 48 3.28 19.83 -19.10
CA ASP A 48 4.54 19.06 -18.99
C ASP A 48 4.64 18.32 -17.66
N ILE A 49 4.21 18.96 -16.57
CA ILE A 49 4.12 18.32 -15.25
C ILE A 49 3.10 17.18 -15.28
N ALA A 50 1.92 17.44 -15.83
CA ALA A 50 0.85 16.44 -15.94
C ALA A 50 1.29 15.21 -16.72
N LYS A 51 1.97 15.38 -17.85
CA LYS A 51 2.52 14.27 -18.64
C LYS A 51 3.44 13.38 -17.81
N ASP A 52 4.38 13.96 -17.08
CA ASP A 52 5.33 13.18 -16.27
C ASP A 52 4.61 12.38 -15.17
N VAL A 53 3.65 13.01 -14.49
CA VAL A 53 2.86 12.35 -13.42
C VAL A 53 1.96 11.25 -13.99
N LEU A 54 1.27 11.51 -15.09
CA LEU A 54 0.32 10.57 -15.70
C LEU A 54 1.03 9.36 -16.31
N VAL A 55 2.20 9.55 -16.92
CA VAL A 55 3.05 8.44 -17.39
C VAL A 55 3.49 7.57 -16.21
N GLY A 56 3.93 8.20 -15.10
CA GLY A 56 4.26 7.50 -13.87
C GLY A 56 3.08 6.70 -13.31
N LEU A 57 1.89 7.31 -13.26
CA LEU A 57 0.66 6.67 -12.79
C LEU A 57 0.33 5.42 -13.62
N VAL A 58 0.35 5.52 -14.95
CA VAL A 58 0.06 4.38 -15.84
C VAL A 58 1.08 3.25 -15.63
N ASN A 59 2.37 3.58 -15.54
CA ASN A 59 3.41 2.59 -15.29
C ASN A 59 3.17 1.83 -13.98
N ASP A 60 2.76 2.54 -12.94
CA ASP A 60 2.53 2.03 -11.59
C ASP A 60 1.22 1.24 -11.39
N LEU A 61 0.27 1.30 -12.33
CA LEU A 61 -0.95 0.48 -12.26
C LEU A 61 -0.60 -1.02 -12.28
N PRO A 62 -1.45 -1.91 -11.72
CA PRO A 62 -1.25 -3.36 -11.82
C PRO A 62 -1.04 -3.83 -13.26
N ALA A 63 -0.25 -4.89 -13.45
CA ALA A 63 0.10 -5.40 -14.78
C ALA A 63 -1.11 -6.01 -15.53
N ASP A 64 -2.07 -6.51 -14.77
CA ASP A 64 -3.33 -7.12 -15.24
C ASP A 64 -4.46 -6.09 -15.44
N ALA A 65 -4.28 -4.84 -14.99
CA ALA A 65 -5.28 -3.78 -15.13
C ALA A 65 -5.67 -3.54 -16.60
N GLN A 66 -6.96 -3.34 -16.84
CA GLN A 66 -7.47 -2.91 -18.13
C GLN A 66 -7.50 -1.38 -18.15
N VAL A 67 -6.79 -0.75 -19.08
CA VAL A 67 -6.60 0.71 -19.09
C VAL A 67 -7.14 1.32 -20.37
N ALA A 68 -8.03 2.30 -20.23
CA ALA A 68 -8.42 3.24 -21.27
C ALA A 68 -7.83 4.62 -20.95
N VAL A 69 -7.47 5.37 -21.98
CA VAL A 69 -6.99 6.75 -21.84
C VAL A 69 -7.68 7.62 -22.86
N SER A 70 -8.28 8.71 -22.40
CA SER A 70 -8.84 9.76 -23.25
C SER A 70 -8.31 11.13 -22.85
N ALA A 71 -8.23 12.04 -23.81
CA ALA A 71 -7.88 13.43 -23.56
C ALA A 71 -8.84 14.36 -24.29
N TYR A 72 -9.07 15.54 -23.72
CA TYR A 72 -9.87 16.59 -24.36
C TYR A 72 -9.09 17.88 -24.57
N GLY A 73 -9.55 18.70 -25.52
CA GLY A 73 -9.00 20.03 -25.79
C GLY A 73 -7.61 20.04 -26.43
N HIS A 74 -7.06 18.89 -26.81
CA HIS A 74 -5.65 18.82 -27.19
C HIS A 74 -5.34 19.07 -28.69
N ARG A 75 -6.37 19.24 -29.53
CA ARG A 75 -6.25 19.35 -30.99
C ARG A 75 -6.89 20.61 -31.56
N ARG A 76 -8.03 21.05 -31.01
CA ARG A 76 -8.88 22.10 -31.60
C ARG A 76 -9.28 23.15 -30.56
N ARG A 77 -9.11 24.44 -30.90
CA ARG A 77 -9.19 25.57 -29.96
C ARG A 77 -10.59 25.87 -29.43
N ASP A 78 -11.63 25.71 -30.25
CA ASP A 78 -13.00 26.14 -29.93
C ASP A 78 -14.01 25.03 -30.24
N ASP A 79 -13.66 23.78 -29.94
CA ASP A 79 -14.49 22.62 -30.27
C ASP A 79 -14.76 21.74 -29.05
N CYS A 80 -16.00 21.76 -28.59
CA CYS A 80 -16.49 20.92 -27.49
C CYS A 80 -16.60 19.43 -27.83
N ALA A 81 -16.48 19.05 -29.10
CA ALA A 81 -16.37 17.67 -29.53
C ALA A 81 -14.91 17.18 -29.58
N ASP A 82 -13.92 18.00 -29.20
CA ASP A 82 -12.52 17.57 -29.13
C ASP A 82 -12.23 16.69 -27.92
N ILE A 83 -12.73 15.46 -27.98
CA ILE A 83 -12.44 14.37 -27.06
C ILE A 83 -11.88 13.22 -27.89
N GLU A 84 -10.72 12.69 -27.51
CA GLU A 84 -10.08 11.57 -28.21
C GLU A 84 -9.80 10.42 -27.26
N ALA A 85 -10.09 9.20 -27.71
CA ALA A 85 -9.55 7.99 -27.11
C ALA A 85 -8.08 7.79 -27.58
N LEU A 86 -7.13 8.06 -26.68
CA LEU A 86 -5.70 7.84 -26.93
C LEU A 86 -5.35 6.35 -26.89
N ALA A 87 -6.02 5.61 -26.01
CA ALA A 87 -5.97 4.17 -25.89
C ALA A 87 -7.37 3.64 -25.54
N PRO A 88 -7.92 2.66 -26.29
CA PRO A 88 -9.18 2.02 -25.92
C PRO A 88 -8.98 1.12 -24.70
N LEU A 89 -10.08 0.79 -24.00
CA LEU A 89 -10.04 -0.11 -22.85
C LEU A 89 -9.50 -1.49 -23.25
N GLY A 90 -8.39 -1.89 -22.64
CA GLY A 90 -7.77 -3.19 -22.87
C GLY A 90 -6.53 -3.39 -21.99
N PRO A 91 -5.76 -4.47 -22.21
CA PRO A 91 -4.54 -4.73 -21.46
C PRO A 91 -3.59 -3.54 -21.48
N LYS A 92 -2.97 -3.25 -20.34
CA LYS A 92 -2.07 -2.12 -20.17
C LYS A 92 -0.88 -2.18 -21.14
N ASP A 93 -0.86 -1.29 -22.12
CA ASP A 93 0.28 -1.02 -23.01
C ASP A 93 0.92 0.32 -22.61
N ALA A 94 1.78 0.25 -21.60
CA ALA A 94 2.39 1.43 -20.99
C ALA A 94 3.21 2.26 -21.99
N ALA A 95 3.98 1.60 -22.87
CA ALA A 95 4.83 2.27 -23.85
C ALA A 95 4.00 3.04 -24.89
N ARG A 96 2.91 2.44 -25.39
CA ARG A 96 2.01 3.12 -26.33
C ARG A 96 1.29 4.27 -25.65
N ILE A 97 0.77 4.07 -24.44
CA ILE A 97 0.09 5.12 -23.68
C ILE A 97 1.04 6.30 -23.42
N GLU A 98 2.27 6.03 -22.98
CA GLU A 98 3.29 7.06 -22.76
C GLU A 98 3.54 7.89 -24.01
N SER A 99 3.75 7.24 -25.16
CA SER A 99 3.96 7.93 -26.43
C SER A 99 2.80 8.87 -26.76
N ARG A 100 1.55 8.42 -26.59
CA ARG A 100 0.35 9.22 -26.87
C ARG A 100 0.18 10.38 -25.88
N VAL A 101 0.40 10.15 -24.59
CA VAL A 101 0.30 11.19 -23.54
C VAL A 101 1.36 12.27 -23.76
N ARG A 102 2.60 11.88 -24.08
CA ARG A 102 3.69 12.84 -24.34
C ARG A 102 3.42 13.74 -25.55
N ALA A 103 2.63 13.28 -26.53
CA ALA A 103 2.25 14.04 -27.71
C ALA A 103 1.15 15.10 -27.49
N LEU A 104 0.49 15.12 -26.32
CA LEU A 104 -0.61 16.06 -26.03
C LEU A 104 -0.14 17.52 -26.07
N ARG A 105 -1.02 18.42 -26.51
CA ARG A 105 -0.76 19.86 -26.56
C ARG A 105 -1.94 20.61 -25.91
N PRO A 106 -1.70 21.59 -25.05
CA PRO A 106 -2.79 22.32 -24.39
C PRO A 106 -3.34 23.40 -25.32
N VAL A 107 -4.51 23.19 -25.93
CA VAL A 107 -5.00 24.08 -27.03
C VAL A 107 -6.42 24.61 -26.80
N GLY A 108 -7.34 23.77 -26.37
CA GLY A 108 -8.78 23.92 -26.61
C GLY A 108 -9.64 24.07 -25.37
N MET A 109 -10.92 23.75 -25.56
CA MET A 109 -11.98 23.86 -24.54
C MET A 109 -11.94 22.68 -23.55
N THR A 110 -12.79 22.75 -22.52
CA THR A 110 -12.84 21.83 -21.37
C THR A 110 -14.19 21.08 -21.33
N PRO A 111 -14.46 20.14 -22.25
CA PRO A 111 -15.73 19.39 -22.32
C PRO A 111 -15.77 18.21 -21.34
N ILE A 112 -15.70 18.48 -20.03
CA ILE A 112 -15.63 17.45 -18.97
C ILE A 112 -16.85 16.51 -19.02
N ALA A 113 -18.06 17.06 -19.17
CA ALA A 113 -19.30 16.32 -19.26
C ALA A 113 -19.28 15.33 -20.44
N GLY A 114 -18.84 15.79 -21.62
CA GLY A 114 -18.70 14.93 -22.79
C GLY A 114 -17.64 13.84 -22.61
N ALA A 115 -16.53 14.15 -21.93
CA ALA A 115 -15.48 13.18 -21.64
C ALA A 115 -15.94 12.10 -20.64
N LEU A 116 -16.67 12.48 -19.60
CA LEU A 116 -17.29 11.54 -18.66
C LEU A 116 -18.33 10.66 -19.36
N GLU A 117 -19.14 11.22 -20.26
CA GLU A 117 -20.08 10.43 -21.07
C GLU A 117 -19.37 9.43 -21.99
N ALA A 118 -18.24 9.82 -22.58
CA ALA A 118 -17.40 8.92 -23.38
C ALA A 118 -16.84 7.77 -22.52
N ALA A 119 -16.30 8.08 -21.34
CA ALA A 119 -15.83 7.06 -20.41
C ALA A 119 -16.95 6.10 -19.97
N GLY A 120 -18.14 6.63 -19.72
CA GLY A 120 -19.32 5.81 -19.44
C GLY A 120 -19.65 4.83 -20.56
N ARG A 121 -19.56 5.24 -21.82
CA ARG A 121 -19.78 4.36 -22.98
C ARG A 121 -18.72 3.27 -23.08
N ASP A 122 -17.45 3.60 -22.87
CA ASP A 122 -16.35 2.64 -22.92
C ASP A 122 -16.46 1.58 -21.82
N LEU A 123 -16.92 2.00 -20.62
CA LEU A 123 -17.10 1.12 -19.46
C LEU A 123 -18.44 0.38 -19.45
N ALA A 124 -19.42 0.78 -20.28
CA ALA A 124 -20.75 0.15 -20.32
C ALA A 124 -20.68 -1.35 -20.68
N ALA A 125 -19.74 -1.74 -21.56
CA ALA A 125 -19.50 -3.14 -21.91
C ALA A 125 -18.90 -3.97 -20.75
N ARG A 126 -18.48 -3.31 -19.67
CA ARG A 126 -17.95 -3.90 -18.43
C ARG A 126 -18.91 -3.68 -17.25
N ALA A 127 -20.20 -3.48 -17.53
CA ALA A 127 -21.21 -3.36 -16.47
C ALA A 127 -21.20 -4.59 -15.56
N GLY A 128 -21.30 -4.36 -14.25
CA GLY A 128 -21.17 -5.41 -13.22
C GLY A 128 -19.73 -5.75 -12.84
N GLN A 129 -18.73 -5.30 -13.60
CA GLN A 129 -17.33 -5.32 -13.18
C GLN A 129 -16.96 -4.02 -12.48
N LYS A 130 -15.78 -3.99 -11.87
CA LYS A 130 -15.24 -2.80 -11.25
C LYS A 130 -14.71 -1.81 -12.30
N ASN A 131 -15.24 -0.59 -12.29
CA ASN A 131 -14.90 0.46 -13.23
C ASN A 131 -14.49 1.74 -12.48
N VAL A 132 -13.28 2.23 -12.72
CA VAL A 132 -12.77 3.47 -12.09
C VAL A 132 -12.42 4.48 -13.17
N VAL A 133 -12.98 5.68 -13.05
CA VAL A 133 -12.60 6.85 -13.85
C VAL A 133 -11.68 7.72 -13.02
N ILE A 134 -10.58 8.17 -13.62
CA ILE A 134 -9.67 9.15 -13.04
C ILE A 134 -9.69 10.37 -13.95
N LEU A 135 -10.34 11.44 -13.52
CA LEU A 135 -10.34 12.73 -14.20
C LEU A 135 -9.21 13.60 -13.65
N VAL A 136 -8.35 14.11 -14.52
CA VAL A 136 -7.39 15.17 -14.17
C VAL A 136 -7.80 16.43 -14.89
N SER A 137 -8.05 17.51 -14.15
CA SER A 137 -8.48 18.82 -14.67
C SER A 137 -7.81 19.98 -13.94
N ASP A 138 -7.49 21.06 -14.65
CA ASP A 138 -7.02 22.33 -14.05
C ASP A 138 -8.10 23.42 -13.99
N GLY A 139 -9.34 23.07 -14.36
CA GLY A 139 -10.44 24.04 -14.39
C GLY A 139 -11.82 23.44 -14.49
N VAL A 140 -12.78 24.30 -14.84
CA VAL A 140 -14.21 24.01 -14.96
C VAL A 140 -14.63 23.74 -16.39
N GLU A 141 -15.78 23.09 -16.54
CA GLU A 141 -16.51 22.91 -17.79
C GLU A 141 -16.70 24.23 -18.55
N THR A 142 -16.28 24.27 -19.81
CA THR A 142 -16.51 25.44 -20.70
C THR A 142 -17.47 25.15 -21.85
N CYS A 143 -18.00 23.93 -21.94
CA CYS A 143 -18.80 23.45 -23.07
C CYS A 143 -20.31 23.30 -22.78
N LYS A 144 -20.80 24.04 -21.79
CA LYS A 144 -22.23 24.12 -21.40
C LYS A 144 -22.85 22.80 -20.94
N GLY A 145 -22.02 21.77 -20.69
CA GLY A 145 -22.45 20.53 -20.06
C GLY A 145 -22.67 20.68 -18.55
N ASP A 146 -23.27 19.66 -17.94
CA ASP A 146 -23.34 19.51 -16.49
C ASP A 146 -22.56 18.24 -16.08
N PRO A 147 -21.25 18.36 -15.79
CA PRO A 147 -20.41 17.21 -15.49
C PRO A 147 -20.79 16.54 -14.17
N CYS A 148 -21.35 17.29 -13.22
CA CYS A 148 -21.87 16.73 -11.97
C CYS A 148 -23.07 15.81 -12.22
N ALA A 149 -24.03 16.26 -13.04
CA ALA A 149 -25.17 15.44 -13.40
C ALA A 149 -24.76 14.19 -14.19
N VAL A 150 -23.76 14.31 -15.08
CA VAL A 150 -23.19 13.15 -15.78
C VAL A 150 -22.59 12.16 -14.79
N ALA A 151 -21.74 12.60 -13.86
CA ALA A 151 -21.11 11.72 -12.88
C ALA A 151 -22.15 10.97 -12.03
N LYS A 152 -23.21 11.65 -11.58
CA LYS A 152 -24.34 11.03 -10.87
C LYS A 152 -25.05 9.97 -11.72
N ARG A 153 -25.26 10.24 -13.00
CA ARG A 153 -25.86 9.25 -13.93
C ARG A 153 -24.96 8.03 -14.12
N LEU A 154 -23.66 8.23 -14.28
CA LEU A 154 -22.70 7.12 -14.42
C LEU A 154 -22.72 6.20 -13.20
N ARG A 155 -22.76 6.80 -12.00
CA ARG A 155 -22.87 6.04 -10.75
C ARG A 155 -24.18 5.25 -10.67
N ALA A 156 -25.29 5.87 -11.08
CA ALA A 156 -26.62 5.26 -11.04
C ALA A 156 -26.84 4.16 -12.10
N ALA A 157 -26.12 4.18 -13.22
CA ALA A 157 -26.30 3.28 -14.35
C ALA A 157 -25.86 1.81 -14.09
N GLY A 158 -25.55 1.42 -12.85
CA GLY A 158 -25.34 0.02 -12.46
C GLY A 158 -23.97 -0.56 -12.83
N ALA A 159 -23.06 0.22 -13.43
CA ALA A 159 -21.73 -0.24 -13.84
C ALA A 159 -20.65 -0.12 -12.74
N GLN A 160 -21.03 0.09 -11.47
CA GLN A 160 -20.09 0.34 -10.36
C GLN A 160 -18.98 1.36 -10.72
N VAL A 161 -19.32 2.37 -11.53
CA VAL A 161 -18.36 3.39 -11.95
C VAL A 161 -18.10 4.30 -10.77
N GLU A 162 -16.85 4.39 -10.37
CA GLU A 162 -16.35 5.37 -9.43
C GLU A 162 -15.59 6.46 -10.16
N VAL A 163 -15.89 7.74 -9.88
CA VAL A 163 -15.19 8.87 -10.53
C VAL A 163 -14.31 9.57 -9.50
N ASN A 164 -13.00 9.38 -9.62
CA ASN A 164 -12.00 10.12 -8.87
C ASN A 164 -11.52 11.34 -9.67
N VAL A 165 -11.29 12.46 -9.00
CA VAL A 165 -10.93 13.72 -9.65
C VAL A 165 -9.68 14.31 -9.03
N ILE A 166 -8.64 14.54 -9.83
CA ILE A 166 -7.44 15.28 -9.45
C ILE A 166 -7.57 16.69 -10.02
N GLY A 167 -7.80 17.67 -9.14
CA GLY A 167 -7.79 19.09 -9.48
C GLY A 167 -6.36 19.63 -9.42
N PHE A 168 -5.78 19.94 -10.58
CA PHE A 168 -4.41 20.43 -10.69
C PHE A 168 -4.35 21.96 -10.83
N ASP A 169 -3.83 22.65 -9.81
CA ASP A 169 -3.77 24.12 -9.75
C ASP A 169 -5.12 24.80 -9.99
N VAL A 170 -6.14 24.31 -9.30
CA VAL A 170 -7.54 24.76 -9.40
C VAL A 170 -7.85 25.78 -8.31
N LYS A 171 -8.48 26.89 -8.70
CA LYS A 171 -8.89 27.95 -7.76
C LYS A 171 -10.06 27.52 -6.89
N ALA A 172 -10.24 28.18 -5.74
CA ALA A 172 -11.24 27.79 -4.75
C ALA A 172 -12.70 27.88 -5.25
N ASP A 173 -13.00 28.80 -6.16
CA ASP A 173 -14.30 28.97 -6.79
C ASP A 173 -14.59 27.93 -7.87
N GLU A 174 -13.57 27.55 -8.64
CA GLU A 174 -13.60 26.51 -9.68
C GLU A 174 -13.68 25.08 -9.08
N ARG A 175 -13.07 24.89 -7.91
CA ARG A 175 -12.98 23.60 -7.20
C ARG A 175 -14.33 22.93 -6.95
N LYS A 176 -15.38 23.69 -6.66
CA LYS A 176 -16.69 23.16 -6.27
C LYS A 176 -17.30 22.24 -7.33
N GLN A 177 -17.07 22.54 -8.61
CA GLN A 177 -17.58 21.70 -9.69
C GLN A 177 -16.85 20.36 -9.72
N LEU A 178 -15.53 20.35 -9.55
CA LEU A 178 -14.72 19.13 -9.53
C LEU A 178 -15.01 18.25 -8.31
N GLU A 179 -15.21 18.86 -7.13
CA GLU A 179 -15.68 18.16 -5.93
C GLU A 179 -17.04 17.49 -6.16
N CYS A 180 -17.97 18.22 -6.78
CA CYS A 180 -19.30 17.74 -7.09
C CYS A 180 -19.30 16.59 -8.13
N ILE A 181 -18.36 16.57 -9.07
CA ILE A 181 -18.14 15.44 -9.98
C ILE A 181 -17.70 14.21 -9.19
N ALA A 182 -16.70 14.36 -8.32
CA ALA A 182 -16.19 13.25 -7.53
C ALA A 182 -17.27 12.67 -6.61
N GLU A 183 -17.96 13.53 -5.85
CA GLU A 183 -19.06 13.16 -4.97
C GLU A 183 -20.20 12.50 -5.76
N GLY A 184 -20.60 13.10 -6.88
CA GLY A 184 -21.67 12.57 -7.74
C GLY A 184 -21.32 11.21 -8.34
N GLY A 185 -20.06 10.99 -8.68
CA GLY A 185 -19.53 9.72 -9.16
C GLY A 185 -19.18 8.71 -8.07
N GLY A 186 -19.39 9.05 -6.80
CA GLY A 186 -19.07 8.19 -5.65
C GLY A 186 -17.58 7.97 -5.39
N GLY A 187 -16.70 8.81 -5.94
CA GLY A 187 -15.26 8.78 -5.73
C GLY A 187 -14.76 9.95 -4.86
N LYS A 188 -13.46 10.26 -4.97
CA LYS A 188 -12.80 11.31 -4.18
C LYS A 188 -12.23 12.43 -5.04
N TYR A 189 -12.22 13.63 -4.47
CA TYR A 189 -11.53 14.79 -5.01
C TYR A 189 -10.16 14.95 -4.36
N TYR A 190 -9.13 15.18 -5.16
CA TYR A 190 -7.76 15.39 -4.75
C TYR A 190 -7.28 16.75 -5.23
N ASN A 191 -6.92 17.61 -4.29
CA ASN A 191 -6.36 18.92 -4.61
C ASN A 191 -4.84 18.81 -4.81
N ALA A 192 -4.35 19.30 -5.95
CA ALA A 192 -2.93 19.33 -6.27
C ALA A 192 -2.50 20.74 -6.71
N GLY A 193 -1.92 21.54 -5.83
CA GLY A 193 -1.45 22.91 -6.12
C GLY A 193 0.00 23.00 -6.60
N SER A 194 0.71 21.87 -6.71
CA SER A 194 2.11 21.80 -7.16
C SER A 194 2.39 20.49 -7.88
N ALA A 195 3.55 20.37 -8.56
CA ALA A 195 3.96 19.10 -9.17
C ALA A 195 4.07 17.97 -8.14
N LYS A 196 4.60 18.28 -6.95
CA LYS A 196 4.72 17.33 -5.85
C LYS A 196 3.36 16.87 -5.33
N GLU A 197 2.42 17.80 -5.15
CA GLU A 197 1.08 17.45 -4.70
C GLU A 197 0.30 16.66 -5.76
N PHE A 198 0.55 16.90 -7.04
CA PHE A 198 -0.02 16.09 -8.12
C PHE A 198 0.54 14.65 -8.08
N GLN A 199 1.85 14.48 -7.88
CA GLN A 199 2.44 13.14 -7.68
C GLN A 199 1.80 12.40 -6.50
N LEU A 200 1.55 13.10 -5.38
CA LEU A 200 0.89 12.53 -4.21
C LEU A 200 -0.57 12.16 -4.49
N ALA A 201 -1.34 13.03 -5.15
CA ALA A 201 -2.72 12.77 -5.54
C ALA A 201 -2.83 11.57 -6.48
N ALA A 202 -1.97 11.48 -7.49
CA ALA A 202 -1.92 10.33 -8.41
C ALA A 202 -1.58 9.03 -7.67
N ALA A 203 -0.66 9.08 -6.70
CA ALA A 203 -0.33 7.93 -5.86
C ALA A 203 -1.48 7.51 -4.95
N GLU A 204 -2.29 8.43 -4.46
CA GLU A 204 -3.47 8.14 -3.62
C GLU A 204 -4.62 7.56 -4.44
N VAL A 205 -4.92 8.11 -5.61
CA VAL A 205 -5.89 7.55 -6.56
C VAL A 205 -5.52 6.12 -6.95
N LYS A 206 -4.23 5.87 -7.24
CA LYS A 206 -3.74 4.50 -7.51
C LYS A 206 -4.06 3.55 -6.36
N GLN A 207 -3.84 3.97 -5.11
CA GLN A 207 -4.13 3.12 -3.95
C GLN A 207 -5.61 2.76 -3.87
N GLN A 208 -6.52 3.66 -4.25
CA GLN A 208 -7.96 3.38 -4.33
C GLN A 208 -8.30 2.42 -5.48
N VAL A 209 -7.70 2.62 -6.65
CA VAL A 209 -7.82 1.72 -7.82
C VAL A 209 -7.33 0.31 -7.49
N VAL A 210 -6.27 0.16 -6.69
CA VAL A 210 -5.77 -1.15 -6.24
C VAL A 210 -6.62 -1.72 -5.10
N ALA A 211 -6.99 -0.91 -4.09
CA ALA A 211 -7.70 -1.37 -2.89
C ALA A 211 -9.14 -1.83 -3.14
N GLN A 212 -9.77 -1.40 -4.24
CA GLN A 212 -11.14 -1.80 -4.55
C GLN A 212 -11.22 -2.97 -5.55
N ALA A 213 -10.09 -3.55 -6.00
CA ALA A 213 -10.12 -4.77 -6.84
C ALA A 213 -10.65 -5.93 -5.98
N PRO A 214 -11.48 -6.86 -6.50
CA PRO A 214 -12.00 -7.95 -5.68
C PRO A 214 -10.84 -8.71 -5.01
N PRO A 215 -10.85 -8.86 -3.68
CA PRO A 215 -9.81 -9.60 -2.99
C PRO A 215 -9.81 -11.03 -3.53
N ALA A 216 -8.64 -11.52 -3.91
CA ALA A 216 -8.43 -12.95 -3.97
C ALA A 216 -8.73 -13.50 -2.56
N ALA A 217 -9.82 -14.26 -2.40
CA ALA A 217 -10.10 -14.97 -1.16
C ALA A 217 -9.01 -16.02 -0.89
N PRO A 218 -8.64 -16.34 0.38
CA PRO A 218 -9.44 -16.15 1.60
C PRO A 218 -8.74 -15.39 2.76
N GLY A 219 -9.52 -14.60 3.51
CA GLY A 219 -9.14 -14.09 4.85
C GLY A 219 -9.65 -12.67 5.11
N GLY A 220 -10.89 -12.53 5.58
CA GLY A 220 -11.57 -11.23 5.69
C GLY A 220 -10.83 -10.14 6.49
N ALA A 221 -11.03 -8.89 6.08
CA ALA A 221 -10.65 -7.69 6.83
C ALA A 221 -11.48 -7.62 8.13
N GLY A 222 -10.95 -8.26 9.17
CA GLY A 222 -11.52 -8.32 10.51
C GLY A 222 -10.42 -8.59 11.52
N ALA A 223 -10.81 -8.92 12.74
CA ALA A 223 -9.87 -9.37 13.75
C ALA A 223 -9.07 -10.59 13.28
N PHE A 224 -7.82 -10.68 13.71
CA PHE A 224 -6.96 -11.84 13.53
C PHE A 224 -6.29 -12.14 14.85
N ARG A 225 -6.21 -13.42 15.19
CA ARG A 225 -5.34 -13.86 16.26
C ARG A 225 -4.69 -15.15 15.84
N ASP A 226 -3.38 -15.21 16.02
CA ASP A 226 -2.62 -16.46 15.94
C ASP A 226 -1.82 -16.56 17.23
N ASP A 227 -2.16 -17.55 18.05
CA ASP A 227 -1.47 -17.91 19.29
C ASP A 227 -0.36 -18.96 19.01
N PHE A 228 -0.06 -19.25 17.74
CA PHE A 228 0.94 -20.23 17.30
C PHE A 228 0.76 -21.62 17.92
N GLU A 229 -0.50 -22.04 18.07
CA GLU A 229 -0.85 -23.34 18.60
C GLU A 229 -0.49 -24.47 17.63
N GLY A 230 -0.05 -25.61 18.16
CA GLY A 230 0.33 -26.79 17.39
C GLY A 230 1.81 -26.85 17.03
N THR A 231 2.13 -27.37 15.84
CA THR A 231 3.52 -27.65 15.39
C THR A 231 3.81 -27.17 13.97
N LYS A 232 2.89 -26.43 13.36
CA LYS A 232 2.98 -25.97 11.97
C LYS A 232 2.46 -24.55 11.87
N LEU A 233 3.09 -23.78 10.98
CA LEU A 233 2.68 -22.43 10.69
C LEU A 233 1.34 -22.44 9.94
N GLY A 234 0.42 -21.58 10.37
CA GLY A 234 -0.89 -21.47 9.74
C GLY A 234 -0.81 -21.05 8.27
N PRO A 235 -1.80 -21.41 7.44
CA PRO A 235 -1.78 -21.14 5.99
C PRO A 235 -1.85 -19.65 5.63
N ALA A 236 -2.17 -18.78 6.60
CA ALA A 236 -2.21 -17.32 6.41
C ALA A 236 -0.80 -16.69 6.32
N TRP A 237 0.25 -17.43 6.66
CA TRP A 237 1.61 -16.91 6.69
C TRP A 237 2.39 -17.28 5.43
N LYS A 238 3.20 -16.32 4.98
CA LYS A 238 4.26 -16.50 4.01
C LYS A 238 5.59 -16.14 4.66
N ILE A 239 6.61 -16.95 4.41
CA ILE A 239 7.97 -16.70 4.90
C ILE A 239 8.81 -16.20 3.73
N LEU A 240 9.32 -14.97 3.84
CA LEU A 240 10.27 -14.44 2.87
C LEU A 240 11.68 -14.93 3.23
N LYS A 241 12.41 -15.41 2.22
CA LYS A 241 13.79 -15.90 2.34
C LYS A 241 13.92 -16.95 3.44
N GLU A 242 13.07 -17.96 3.37
CA GLU A 242 12.95 -19.01 4.39
C GLU A 242 14.26 -19.79 4.58
N ASP A 243 14.61 -20.00 5.84
CA ASP A 243 15.60 -20.93 6.33
C ASP A 243 14.94 -21.79 7.41
N LYS A 244 14.48 -22.97 7.00
CA LYS A 244 13.68 -23.92 7.81
C LYS A 244 14.39 -24.42 9.07
N ASN A 245 15.71 -24.29 9.15
CA ASN A 245 16.48 -24.75 10.30
C ASN A 245 16.56 -23.69 11.41
N ARG A 246 15.97 -22.51 11.19
CA ARG A 246 16.14 -21.32 12.02
C ARG A 246 14.83 -20.76 12.55
N TRP A 247 13.76 -21.56 12.49
CA TRP A 247 12.49 -21.25 13.12
C TRP A 247 11.72 -22.53 13.42
N SER A 248 10.83 -22.48 14.42
CA SER A 248 9.93 -23.58 14.75
C SER A 248 8.67 -23.05 15.44
N ILE A 249 7.62 -23.88 15.48
CA ILE A 249 6.45 -23.63 16.32
C ILE A 249 6.36 -24.74 17.34
N GLU A 250 6.51 -24.38 18.61
CA GLU A 250 6.50 -25.31 19.74
C GLU A 250 5.92 -24.62 20.98
N GLY A 251 5.03 -25.30 21.69
CA GLY A 251 4.50 -24.83 22.97
C GLY A 251 3.68 -23.53 22.90
N GLY A 252 2.94 -23.31 21.81
CA GLY A 252 2.13 -22.10 21.63
C GLY A 252 2.96 -20.86 21.32
N LYS A 253 4.09 -21.03 20.63
CA LYS A 253 5.03 -19.96 20.30
C LYS A 253 5.64 -20.18 18.94
N LEU A 254 5.86 -19.09 18.22
CA LEU A 254 6.78 -19.06 17.10
C LEU A 254 8.16 -18.64 17.59
N LEU A 255 9.13 -19.55 17.45
CA LEU A 255 10.54 -19.28 17.72
C LEU A 255 11.23 -18.89 16.41
N ILE A 256 11.96 -17.78 16.43
CA ILE A 256 12.85 -17.35 15.34
C ILE A 256 14.27 -17.23 15.91
N VAL A 257 15.22 -17.95 15.33
CA VAL A 257 16.64 -17.79 15.65
C VAL A 257 17.17 -16.60 14.85
N THR A 258 17.73 -15.60 15.55
CA THR A 258 18.37 -14.45 14.88
C THR A 258 19.50 -14.91 13.98
N GLN A 259 19.70 -14.21 12.88
CA GLN A 259 20.70 -14.54 11.87
C GLN A 259 21.34 -13.27 11.34
N LYS A 260 22.56 -13.41 10.78
CA LYS A 260 23.26 -12.33 10.07
C LYS A 260 22.44 -11.84 8.90
N GLY A 261 22.02 -10.59 8.97
CA GLY A 261 21.30 -9.90 7.91
C GLY A 261 20.47 -8.75 8.40
N GLY A 262 19.96 -7.94 7.50
CA GLY A 262 19.08 -6.84 7.85
C GLY A 262 18.24 -6.41 6.67
N ILE A 263 17.34 -5.47 6.95
CA ILE A 263 16.54 -4.77 5.94
C ILE A 263 16.82 -3.26 5.93
N TRP A 264 17.78 -2.80 6.75
CA TRP A 264 18.12 -1.39 6.90
C TRP A 264 18.85 -0.84 5.67
N LYS A 265 18.32 0.23 5.06
CA LYS A 265 18.86 0.86 3.85
C LYS A 265 19.03 -0.17 2.72
N ASN A 266 20.25 -0.32 2.21
CA ASN A 266 20.56 -1.21 1.09
C ASN A 266 20.65 -2.70 1.49
N ALA A 267 20.42 -3.04 2.76
CA ALA A 267 20.46 -4.43 3.20
C ALA A 267 19.19 -5.16 2.75
N ASP A 268 19.35 -6.32 2.10
CA ASP A 268 18.22 -7.17 1.70
C ASP A 268 18.60 -8.65 1.87
N ASN A 269 19.22 -9.00 2.99
CA ASN A 269 19.68 -10.37 3.25
C ASN A 269 19.04 -10.99 4.50
N LEU A 270 18.10 -10.30 5.14
CA LEU A 270 17.37 -10.86 6.27
C LEU A 270 16.48 -12.02 5.83
N LYS A 271 16.72 -13.18 6.43
CA LYS A 271 15.94 -14.41 6.26
C LYS A 271 14.79 -14.48 7.26
N ASN A 272 13.84 -15.38 7.02
CA ASN A 272 12.75 -15.69 7.95
C ASN A 272 11.91 -14.46 8.34
N GLN A 273 11.50 -13.68 7.35
CA GLN A 273 10.51 -12.62 7.56
C GLN A 273 9.12 -13.24 7.39
N PHE A 274 8.37 -13.36 8.49
CA PHE A 274 7.03 -13.94 8.50
C PHE A 274 6.04 -12.84 8.21
N VAL A 275 5.36 -12.90 7.08
CA VAL A 275 4.36 -11.92 6.66
C VAL A 275 3.01 -12.60 6.49
N LEU A 276 1.96 -11.99 7.03
CA LEU A 276 0.60 -12.48 6.85
C LEU A 276 0.07 -12.06 5.48
N GLU A 277 -0.41 -13.01 4.70
CA GLU A 277 -1.07 -12.77 3.42
C GLU A 277 -2.56 -12.49 3.63
N ARG A 278 -2.84 -11.36 4.30
CA ARG A 278 -4.22 -10.92 4.54
C ARG A 278 -4.34 -9.42 4.45
N GLU A 279 -5.57 -8.98 4.22
CA GLU A 279 -5.92 -7.57 4.34
C GLU A 279 -6.03 -7.18 5.82
N LEU A 280 -5.54 -5.98 6.11
CA LEU A 280 -5.70 -5.31 7.39
C LEU A 280 -6.95 -4.42 7.34
N PRO A 281 -7.65 -4.23 8.48
CA PRO A 281 -8.69 -3.21 8.58
C PRO A 281 -8.16 -1.81 8.19
N ALA A 282 -9.05 -0.84 7.91
CA ALA A 282 -8.61 0.51 7.57
C ALA A 282 -7.77 1.14 8.70
N ASP A 283 -8.30 1.10 9.92
CA ASP A 283 -7.61 1.43 11.16
C ASP A 283 -7.59 0.20 12.05
N TYR A 284 -6.47 -0.03 12.72
CA TYR A 284 -6.25 -1.27 13.45
C TYR A 284 -5.25 -1.12 14.59
N VAL A 285 -5.28 -2.08 15.50
CA VAL A 285 -4.28 -2.27 16.55
C VAL A 285 -3.67 -3.66 16.36
N ILE A 286 -2.35 -3.72 16.23
CA ILE A 286 -1.58 -4.97 16.27
C ILE A 286 -0.88 -5.06 17.61
N THR A 287 -1.05 -6.18 18.30
CA THR A 287 -0.36 -6.48 19.56
C THR A 287 0.36 -7.81 19.44
N THR A 288 1.58 -7.89 19.97
CA THR A 288 2.29 -9.15 20.17
C THR A 288 2.95 -9.16 21.53
N LYS A 289 3.29 -10.35 22.01
CA LYS A 289 4.14 -10.58 23.17
C LYS A 289 5.40 -11.29 22.69
N LEU A 290 6.53 -10.65 22.96
CA LEU A 290 7.86 -11.08 22.57
C LEU A 290 8.67 -11.44 23.81
N THR A 291 9.25 -12.63 23.84
CA THR A 291 10.29 -13.02 24.79
C THR A 291 11.60 -13.23 24.05
N VAL A 292 12.66 -12.54 24.46
CA VAL A 292 13.97 -12.63 23.79
C VAL A 292 15.11 -12.55 24.79
N THR A 293 16.22 -13.25 24.52
CA THR A 293 17.45 -13.14 25.33
C THR A 293 18.57 -12.46 24.55
N LEU A 294 18.58 -11.13 24.55
CA LEU A 294 19.56 -10.32 23.81
C LEU A 294 20.95 -10.41 24.48
N ARG A 295 21.77 -11.39 24.07
CA ARG A 295 23.08 -11.72 24.70
C ARG A 295 24.29 -11.08 24.03
N SER A 296 24.19 -10.81 22.73
CA SER A 296 25.34 -10.47 21.89
C SER A 296 25.06 -9.24 21.02
N GLN A 297 26.03 -8.87 20.16
CA GLN A 297 25.93 -7.65 19.36
C GLN A 297 24.64 -7.62 18.53
N ASN A 298 23.98 -6.47 18.60
CA ASN A 298 22.95 -6.03 17.67
C ASN A 298 21.79 -6.99 17.41
N ASN A 299 21.41 -7.81 18.39
CA ASN A 299 20.20 -8.62 18.28
C ASN A 299 18.95 -7.76 18.46
N TRP A 300 17.95 -8.05 17.64
CA TRP A 300 16.62 -7.48 17.78
C TRP A 300 15.54 -8.43 17.24
N ALA A 301 14.32 -8.20 17.70
CA ALA A 301 13.11 -8.82 17.17
C ALA A 301 12.00 -7.77 17.12
N ALA A 302 11.14 -7.86 16.11
CA ALA A 302 10.18 -6.79 15.82
C ALA A 302 8.89 -7.30 15.19
N LEU A 303 7.80 -6.59 15.48
CA LEU A 303 6.64 -6.46 14.59
C LEU A 303 7.06 -5.71 13.32
N LEU A 304 6.50 -6.14 12.20
CA LEU A 304 6.73 -5.60 10.88
C LEU A 304 5.41 -5.15 10.25
N ILE A 305 5.43 -4.01 9.57
CA ILE A 305 4.48 -3.73 8.49
C ILE A 305 5.30 -3.57 7.22
N HIS A 306 5.21 -4.54 6.31
CA HIS A 306 6.05 -4.62 5.12
C HIS A 306 5.23 -4.36 3.86
N LEU A 307 5.55 -3.28 3.15
CA LEU A 307 5.04 -3.05 1.80
C LEU A 307 6.03 -3.60 0.78
N ASP A 308 7.26 -3.10 0.82
CA ASP A 308 8.37 -3.55 -0.01
C ASP A 308 9.72 -3.27 0.69
N LYS A 309 10.83 -3.57 0.00
CA LYS A 309 12.18 -3.46 0.56
C LYS A 309 12.55 -2.06 1.06
N ASP A 310 11.98 -0.99 0.48
CA ASP A 310 12.30 0.40 0.80
C ASP A 310 11.13 1.11 1.53
N HIS A 311 10.07 0.37 1.87
CA HIS A 311 8.87 0.88 2.51
C HIS A 311 8.38 -0.09 3.58
N TYR A 312 8.77 0.16 4.83
CA TYR A 312 8.36 -0.67 5.95
C TYR A 312 8.32 0.10 7.27
N LEU A 313 7.63 -0.48 8.25
CA LEU A 313 7.69 -0.09 9.65
C LEU A 313 8.16 -1.28 10.50
N GLN A 314 8.98 -0.99 11.50
CA GLN A 314 9.44 -1.95 12.50
C GLN A 314 9.18 -1.40 13.89
N LEU A 315 8.41 -2.12 14.69
CA LEU A 315 8.26 -1.86 16.12
C LEU A 315 8.87 -3.04 16.85
N GLY A 316 9.98 -2.82 17.54
CA GLY A 316 10.77 -3.92 18.06
C GLY A 316 11.51 -3.61 19.33
N TYR A 317 12.31 -4.59 19.73
CA TYR A 317 13.15 -4.55 20.90
C TYR A 317 14.57 -4.93 20.49
N TRP A 318 15.52 -4.07 20.77
CA TRP A 318 16.91 -4.20 20.33
C TRP A 318 17.88 -4.15 21.51
N GLY A 319 19.02 -4.85 21.39
CA GLY A 319 20.04 -4.95 22.42
C GLY A 319 21.44 -4.58 21.94
N LYS A 320 22.14 -3.76 22.73
CA LYS A 320 23.54 -3.41 22.55
C LYS A 320 24.37 -3.87 23.77
N PRO A 321 25.42 -4.70 23.57
CA PRO A 321 26.25 -5.15 24.69
C PRO A 321 26.96 -4.00 25.42
N TRP A 322 27.03 -4.06 26.75
CA TRP A 322 27.73 -3.09 27.61
C TRP A 322 28.40 -3.79 28.81
N GLY A 323 29.71 -4.01 28.78
CA GLY A 323 30.41 -4.78 29.82
C GLY A 323 29.81 -6.19 29.98
N ASN A 324 29.50 -6.64 31.19
CA ASN A 324 28.78 -7.91 31.42
C ASN A 324 27.26 -7.81 31.24
N ASN A 325 26.76 -6.62 30.93
CA ASN A 325 25.35 -6.33 30.73
C ASN A 325 25.04 -6.14 29.24
N VAL A 326 23.75 -5.94 28.98
CA VAL A 326 23.22 -5.50 27.70
C VAL A 326 22.26 -4.35 27.96
N PHE A 327 22.39 -3.30 27.16
CA PHE A 327 21.43 -2.21 27.10
C PHE A 327 20.36 -2.60 26.09
N ARG A 328 19.09 -2.60 26.50
CA ARG A 328 17.98 -3.07 25.68
C ARG A 328 16.90 -2.02 25.61
N ARG A 329 16.41 -1.70 24.41
CA ARG A 329 15.41 -0.65 24.25
C ARG A 329 14.34 -1.00 23.23
N PRO A 330 13.08 -0.59 23.47
CA PRO A 330 12.08 -0.54 22.44
C PRO A 330 12.47 0.52 21.39
N PHE A 331 12.30 0.16 20.12
CA PHE A 331 12.49 1.06 18.99
C PHE A 331 11.28 1.03 18.07
N PHE A 332 11.07 2.12 17.36
CA PHE A 332 10.06 2.25 16.33
C PHE A 332 10.69 2.93 15.11
N ALA A 333 11.01 2.13 14.11
CA ALA A 333 11.66 2.56 12.88
C ALA A 333 10.68 2.54 11.70
N LYS A 334 10.92 3.44 10.75
CA LYS A 334 10.33 3.40 9.41
C LYS A 334 11.42 3.52 8.36
N GLU A 335 11.14 3.03 7.17
CA GLU A 335 11.90 3.38 5.97
C GLU A 335 10.93 3.81 4.87
N VAL A 336 11.29 4.88 4.16
CA VAL A 336 10.54 5.38 2.99
C VAL A 336 11.56 5.74 1.92
N ALA A 337 11.45 5.10 0.75
CA ALA A 337 12.34 5.33 -0.39
C ALA A 337 13.83 5.19 -0.02
N GLY A 338 14.17 4.22 0.85
CA GLY A 338 15.55 3.96 1.27
C GLY A 338 16.06 4.87 2.38
N GLU A 339 15.23 5.78 2.90
CA GLU A 339 15.58 6.73 3.96
C GLU A 339 14.98 6.31 5.30
N PRO A 340 15.78 5.68 6.19
CA PRO A 340 15.27 5.21 7.46
C PRO A 340 15.18 6.33 8.51
N ASN A 341 14.17 6.24 9.37
CA ASN A 341 14.00 7.10 10.53
C ASN A 341 13.60 6.24 11.75
N THR A 342 14.37 6.34 12.83
CA THR A 342 14.16 5.56 14.05
C THR A 342 13.83 6.46 15.23
N LEU A 343 12.76 6.12 15.92
CA LEU A 343 12.41 6.63 17.24
C LEU A 343 12.78 5.56 18.27
N GLU A 344 13.42 5.95 19.35
CA GLU A 344 13.79 5.05 20.44
C GLU A 344 13.19 5.55 21.74
N PHE A 345 12.75 4.63 22.59
CA PHE A 345 12.33 4.99 23.93
C PHE A 345 13.57 5.07 24.84
N GLY A 346 13.92 6.27 25.28
CA GLY A 346 15.03 6.52 26.20
C GLY A 346 14.60 7.36 27.41
N PRO A 347 15.39 7.38 28.50
CA PRO A 347 15.18 8.35 29.56
C PRO A 347 15.29 9.75 28.95
N ARG A 348 14.28 10.60 29.15
CA ARG A 348 14.44 12.05 28.92
C ARG A 348 15.70 12.49 29.67
N GLU A 349 16.54 13.30 29.01
CA GLU A 349 17.75 13.85 29.61
C GLU A 349 17.45 14.43 31.00
N VAL A 350 18.39 14.21 31.92
CA VAL A 350 18.37 14.74 33.27
C VAL A 350 18.08 16.25 33.23
N GLY A 351 16.94 16.67 33.80
CA GLY A 351 16.63 18.09 34.04
C GLY A 351 15.30 18.63 33.51
N GLY A 352 14.51 17.85 32.76
CA GLY A 352 13.16 18.26 32.35
C GLY A 352 12.11 17.91 33.42
N GLU A 353 11.46 18.90 34.02
CA GLU A 353 10.33 18.71 34.92
C GLU A 353 9.22 17.89 34.25
N GLY A 354 9.00 16.66 34.72
CA GLY A 354 7.93 15.82 34.16
C GLY A 354 8.06 14.33 34.45
N GLY A 355 8.32 13.93 35.70
CA GLY A 355 7.81 12.70 36.34
C GLY A 355 7.77 11.34 35.62
N THR A 356 8.42 11.12 34.47
CA THR A 356 8.38 9.81 33.80
C THR A 356 9.18 8.77 34.59
N PRO A 357 8.62 7.58 34.88
CA PRO A 357 9.35 6.52 35.56
C PRO A 357 10.63 6.15 34.79
N LYS A 358 11.77 6.07 35.50
CA LYS A 358 12.99 5.47 34.97
C LYS A 358 12.74 3.97 34.80
N LEU A 359 12.40 3.54 33.59
CA LEU A 359 12.49 2.12 33.24
C LEU A 359 13.99 1.78 33.09
N ASP A 360 14.49 0.85 33.91
CA ASP A 360 15.86 0.38 33.80
C ASP A 360 15.95 -0.61 32.63
N PHE A 361 16.68 -0.20 31.61
CA PHE A 361 16.87 -0.91 30.35
C PHE A 361 18.21 -1.64 30.31
N MET A 362 18.89 -1.75 31.46
CA MET A 362 20.15 -2.46 31.60
C MET A 362 19.97 -3.71 32.45
N GLY A 363 20.41 -4.85 31.91
CA GLY A 363 20.31 -6.12 32.63
C GLY A 363 21.43 -7.10 32.29
N PRO A 364 21.54 -8.21 33.06
CA PRO A 364 22.49 -9.27 32.77
C PRO A 364 22.23 -9.85 31.39
N ARG A 365 23.30 -10.15 30.64
CA ARG A 365 23.20 -10.74 29.30
C ARG A 365 22.42 -12.06 29.28
N THR A 366 22.38 -12.80 30.38
CA THR A 366 21.78 -14.13 30.48
C THR A 366 20.27 -14.14 30.65
N SER A 367 19.66 -13.03 31.08
CA SER A 367 18.23 -13.01 31.44
C SER A 367 17.34 -12.80 30.22
N PRO A 368 16.37 -13.71 29.94
CA PRO A 368 15.32 -13.43 28.97
C PRO A 368 14.47 -12.25 29.44
N GLU A 369 13.91 -11.51 28.49
CA GLU A 369 13.04 -10.38 28.77
C GLU A 369 11.77 -10.48 27.93
N THR A 370 10.64 -10.22 28.57
CA THR A 370 9.33 -10.25 27.93
C THR A 370 8.82 -8.83 27.79
N ILE A 371 8.37 -8.50 26.59
CA ILE A 371 7.83 -7.20 26.22
C ILE A 371 6.60 -7.40 25.35
N TRP A 372 5.57 -6.61 25.60
CA TRP A 372 4.42 -6.47 24.72
C TRP A 372 4.65 -5.28 23.81
N LEU A 373 4.43 -5.47 22.51
CA LEU A 373 4.55 -4.42 21.51
C LEU A 373 3.17 -4.17 20.93
N ARG A 374 2.79 -2.90 20.80
CA ARG A 374 1.52 -2.48 20.21
C ARG A 374 1.73 -1.41 19.17
N LEU A 375 1.26 -1.68 17.97
CA LEU A 375 1.23 -0.74 16.86
C LEU A 375 -0.22 -0.38 16.56
N GLU A 376 -0.59 0.87 16.75
CA GLU A 376 -1.90 1.41 16.40
C GLU A 376 -1.79 2.21 15.11
N LYS A 377 -2.67 1.94 14.14
CA LYS A 377 -2.82 2.73 12.92
C LYS A 377 -4.16 3.46 12.94
N LYS A 378 -4.09 4.78 12.78
CA LYS A 378 -5.26 5.65 12.57
C LYS A 378 -5.00 6.58 11.39
N GLY A 379 -5.76 6.43 10.31
CA GLY A 379 -5.49 7.11 9.04
C GLY A 379 -4.08 6.81 8.55
N SER A 380 -3.26 7.85 8.35
CA SER A 380 -1.85 7.72 7.94
C SER A 380 -0.86 7.65 9.11
N THR A 381 -1.33 7.72 10.35
CA THR A 381 -0.49 7.79 11.54
C THR A 381 -0.38 6.44 12.20
N PHE A 382 0.85 6.05 12.52
CA PHE A 382 1.19 4.84 13.24
C PHE A 382 1.79 5.23 14.59
N THR A 383 1.24 4.72 15.68
CA THR A 383 1.73 4.94 17.03
C THR A 383 2.34 3.65 17.57
N GLY A 384 3.64 3.68 17.86
CA GLY A 384 4.35 2.59 18.49
C GLY A 384 4.31 2.72 20.01
N SER A 385 3.89 1.66 20.70
CA SER A 385 3.87 1.58 22.16
C SER A 385 4.38 0.22 22.64
N PHE A 386 4.81 0.15 23.90
CA PHE A 386 5.22 -1.10 24.53
C PHE A 386 4.74 -1.21 25.98
N SER A 387 4.77 -2.42 26.52
CA SER A 387 4.53 -2.70 27.94
C SER A 387 5.49 -3.77 28.44
N MET A 388 6.01 -3.63 29.66
CA MET A 388 6.88 -4.62 30.30
C MET A 388 6.11 -5.62 31.19
N ASP A 389 4.87 -5.30 31.52
CA ASP A 389 4.00 -6.09 32.41
C ASP A 389 2.69 -6.54 31.74
N GLY A 390 2.48 -6.16 30.48
CA GLY A 390 1.27 -6.44 29.70
C GLY A 390 0.08 -5.55 30.03
N THR A 391 0.20 -4.63 30.98
CA THR A 391 -0.91 -3.78 31.48
C THR A 391 -0.63 -2.29 31.33
N ARG A 392 0.58 -1.84 31.68
CA ARG A 392 0.99 -0.43 31.59
C ARG A 392 1.68 -0.18 30.25
N TRP A 393 1.07 0.65 29.43
CA TRP A 393 1.56 0.98 28.09
C TRP A 393 2.33 2.30 28.10
N HIS A 394 3.50 2.28 27.45
CA HIS A 394 4.36 3.45 27.24
C HIS A 394 4.47 3.72 25.74
N LYS A 395 4.16 4.95 25.34
CA LYS A 395 4.31 5.40 23.94
C LYS A 395 5.79 5.61 23.61
N ILE A 396 6.25 5.06 22.50
CA ILE A 396 7.58 5.31 21.91
C ILE A 396 7.53 6.57 21.06
N GLY A 397 6.55 6.65 20.15
CA GLY A 397 6.40 7.79 19.25
C GLY A 397 5.45 7.49 18.09
N ASP A 398 5.34 8.45 17.17
CA ASP A 398 4.47 8.37 15.99
C ASP A 398 5.28 8.43 14.70
N HIS A 399 4.90 7.61 13.73
CA HIS A 399 5.35 7.71 12.35
C HIS A 399 4.16 7.97 11.44
N THR A 400 4.28 8.95 10.55
CA THR A 400 3.34 9.13 9.44
C THR A 400 3.85 8.41 8.20
N MET A 401 2.99 7.58 7.61
CA MET A 401 3.21 6.87 6.35
C MET A 401 2.00 7.07 5.43
N LEU A 402 2.20 7.76 4.31
CA LEU A 402 1.11 8.10 3.36
C LEU A 402 0.77 6.96 2.38
N ARG A 403 1.62 5.93 2.29
CA ARG A 403 1.45 4.79 1.36
C ARG A 403 1.77 3.48 2.08
N MET A 404 0.71 2.80 2.55
CA MET A 404 0.78 1.46 3.14
C MET A 404 -0.31 0.52 2.60
N GLY A 405 -1.00 0.90 1.52
CA GLY A 405 -1.96 0.02 0.85
C GLY A 405 -1.28 -1.25 0.33
N GLY A 406 -1.81 -2.41 0.69
CA GLY A 406 -1.19 -3.71 0.39
C GLY A 406 -0.03 -4.11 1.32
N ALA A 407 0.28 -3.29 2.33
CA ALA A 407 1.29 -3.65 3.32
C ALA A 407 0.81 -4.81 4.19
N ARG A 408 1.73 -5.70 4.51
CA ARG A 408 1.45 -6.95 5.23
C ARG A 408 2.01 -6.88 6.64
N PRO A 409 1.22 -7.23 7.66
CA PRO A 409 1.72 -7.33 9.02
C PRO A 409 2.59 -8.58 9.15
N GLY A 410 3.56 -8.54 10.04
CA GLY A 410 4.50 -9.64 10.19
C GLY A 410 5.35 -9.53 11.44
N ILE A 411 6.27 -10.48 11.56
CA ILE A 411 7.26 -10.57 12.63
C ILE A 411 8.58 -11.07 12.07
N MET A 412 9.67 -10.62 12.68
CA MET A 412 11.02 -11.00 12.28
C MET A 412 11.99 -10.87 13.45
N ALA A 413 13.18 -11.47 13.31
CA ALA A 413 14.28 -11.32 14.24
C ALA A 413 15.62 -11.34 13.49
N SER A 414 16.60 -10.58 13.99
CA SER A 414 17.91 -10.42 13.36
C SER A 414 19.01 -10.14 14.39
N ASN A 415 20.28 -10.37 14.01
CA ASN A 415 21.45 -9.88 14.73
C ASN A 415 22.19 -8.76 13.95
N ASP A 416 21.49 -8.10 13.03
CA ASP A 416 22.04 -7.16 12.04
C ASP A 416 23.14 -7.80 11.18
N GLN A 417 24.04 -7.00 10.61
CA GLN A 417 25.21 -7.49 9.87
C GLN A 417 26.36 -7.94 10.80
N SER A 418 26.08 -8.28 12.06
CA SER A 418 27.10 -8.62 13.06
C SER A 418 27.46 -10.11 13.07
N ASP A 419 28.65 -10.43 13.58
CA ASP A 419 29.07 -11.81 13.87
C ASP A 419 28.72 -12.21 15.32
N GLY A 420 27.75 -11.53 15.93
CA GLY A 420 27.28 -11.82 17.27
C GLY A 420 26.57 -13.17 17.35
N ALA A 421 26.65 -13.83 18.52
CA ALA A 421 25.93 -15.06 18.79
C ALA A 421 24.43 -14.92 18.47
N GLU A 422 23.91 -15.88 17.72
CA GLU A 422 22.49 -16.01 17.40
C GLU A 422 21.69 -16.30 18.67
N VAL A 423 20.49 -15.73 18.78
CA VAL A 423 19.60 -15.86 19.95
C VAL A 423 18.20 -16.22 19.50
N ALA A 424 17.43 -16.86 20.39
CA ALA A 424 16.03 -17.12 20.14
C ALA A 424 15.18 -15.90 20.49
N ALA A 425 14.30 -15.52 19.56
CA ALA A 425 13.18 -14.62 19.77
C ALA A 425 11.88 -15.44 19.68
N GLU A 426 11.08 -15.40 20.73
CA GLU A 426 9.84 -16.14 20.87
C GLU A 426 8.67 -15.18 20.82
N PHE A 427 7.72 -15.44 19.94
CA PHE A 427 6.46 -14.71 19.84
C PHE A 427 5.33 -15.60 20.33
N ASP A 428 4.66 -15.20 21.41
CA ASP A 428 3.55 -15.97 21.98
C ASP A 428 2.27 -15.83 21.14
N PHE A 429 2.02 -14.66 20.55
CA PHE A 429 0.87 -14.44 19.69
C PHE A 429 1.07 -13.23 18.78
N ILE A 430 0.29 -13.15 17.71
CA ILE A 430 -0.03 -11.89 17.04
C ILE A 430 -1.54 -11.68 17.08
N ASP A 431 -1.97 -10.51 17.53
CA ASP A 431 -3.36 -10.13 17.65
C ASP A 431 -3.59 -8.83 16.89
N ILE A 432 -4.53 -8.84 15.96
CA ILE A 432 -4.88 -7.72 15.10
C ILE A 432 -6.36 -7.45 15.31
N GLN A 433 -6.69 -6.26 15.78
CA GLN A 433 -8.07 -5.86 16.03
C GLN A 433 -8.38 -4.60 15.20
N PRO A 434 -9.59 -4.47 14.62
CA PRO A 434 -10.04 -3.19 14.10
C PRO A 434 -9.99 -2.11 15.18
N ALA A 435 -9.50 -0.92 14.84
CA ALA A 435 -9.57 0.22 15.73
C ALA A 435 -10.94 0.93 15.57
N PRO A 436 -11.52 1.44 16.67
CA PRO A 436 -12.82 2.11 16.65
C PRO A 436 -12.81 3.49 15.98
#